data_AF-A0A3C0DY92-F1
#
_entry.id   AF-A0A3C0DY92-F1
#
_cell.length_a   1.000
_cell.length_b   1.000
_cell.length_c   1.000
_cell.angle_alpha   90.00
_cell.angle_beta   90.00
_cell.angle_gamma   90.00
#
_symmetry.space_group_name_H-M   'P 1'
#
loop_
_entity.id
_entity.type
_entity.pdbx_description
1 polymer ?
#
loop_
_entity_poly.entity_id
_entity_poly.type
_entity_poly.pdbx_seq_one_letter_code
_entity_poly.pdbx_strand_id
1 'polypeptide(L)'
;DKWFRVKVAMTTFDADKGTEKESNQHILLSAMDVRDAFDKVSSHMNQLGVGYVIPSIAYQKIVEVFPQDEWQVVDGQEQPKEDATPVEA
;
A
#
# COMPACT_ATOMS: atom_id res chain seq x y z
N ASP A 1 9.17 9.96 3.68
CA ASP A 1 8.01 9.30 4.30
C ASP A 1 8.24 7.82 4.57
N LYS A 2 7.74 7.35 5.71
CA LYS A 2 7.62 5.92 6.00
C LYS A 2 6.17 5.52 5.76
N TRP A 3 5.95 4.51 4.94
CA TRP A 3 4.62 4.01 4.62
C TRP A 3 4.34 2.75 5.42
N PHE A 4 3.10 2.62 5.85
CA PHE A 4 2.62 1.47 6.59
C PHE A 4 1.39 0.90 5.93
N ARG A 5 1.38 -0.41 5.76
CA ARG A 5 0.20 -1.18 5.38
C ARG A 5 -0.49 -1.68 6.63
N VAL A 6 -1.69 -1.19 6.85
CA VAL A 6 -2.55 -1.57 7.97
C VAL A 6 -3.67 -2.46 7.44
N LYS A 7 -3.81 -3.64 8.04
CA LYS A 7 -4.92 -4.55 7.78
C LYS A 7 -6.00 -4.26 8.82
N VAL A 8 -7.23 -4.05 8.37
CA VAL A 8 -8.40 -3.81 9.20
C VAL A 8 -9.44 -4.87 8.88
N ALA A 9 -9.92 -5.59 9.88
CA ALA A 9 -11.04 -6.50 9.79
C ALA A 9 -12.28 -5.81 10.38
N MET A 10 -13.39 -5.85 9.66
CA MET A 10 -14.66 -5.28 10.08
C MET A 10 -15.71 -6.38 10.05
N THR A 11 -16.55 -6.42 11.07
CA THR A 11 -17.68 -7.33 11.12
C THR A 11 -18.95 -6.50 11.03
N THR A 12 -19.68 -6.66 9.92
CA THR A 12 -20.94 -5.94 9.72
C THR A 12 -22.09 -6.95 9.79
N PHE A 13 -23.09 -6.63 10.61
CA PHE A 13 -24.32 -7.41 10.69
C PHE A 13 -25.37 -6.82 9.74
N ASP A 14 -25.78 -7.58 8.74
CA ASP A 14 -26.84 -7.20 7.80
C ASP A 14 -28.16 -7.80 8.28
N ALA A 15 -29.00 -6.96 8.90
CA ALA A 15 -30.26 -7.38 9.52
C ALA A 15 -31.29 -7.91 8.51
N ASP A 16 -31.22 -7.47 7.24
CA ASP A 16 -32.11 -7.90 6.17
C ASP A 16 -31.75 -9.30 5.64
N LYS A 17 -30.46 -9.64 5.57
CA LYS A 17 -29.98 -10.97 5.12
C LYS A 17 -29.72 -11.96 6.24
N GLY A 18 -29.78 -11.56 7.51
CA GLY A 18 -29.46 -12.41 8.65
C GLY A 18 -28.05 -13.01 8.57
N THR A 19 -27.15 -12.36 7.83
CA THR A 19 -25.82 -12.87 7.52
C THR A 19 -24.78 -11.90 8.09
N GLU A 20 -23.85 -12.45 8.86
CA GLU A 20 -22.67 -11.72 9.31
C GLU A 20 -21.64 -11.70 8.18
N LYS A 21 -21.17 -10.51 7.81
CA LYS A 21 -20.14 -10.35 6.79
C LYS A 21 -18.87 -9.81 7.41
N GLU A 22 -17.84 -10.65 7.44
CA GLU A 22 -16.47 -10.21 7.71
C GLU A 22 -15.89 -9.59 6.43
N SER A 23 -15.41 -8.35 6.53
CA SER A 23 -14.75 -7.62 5.45
C SER A 23 -13.35 -7.23 5.88
N ASN A 24 -12.36 -7.53 5.04
CA ASN A 24 -10.99 -7.18 5.31
C ASN A 24 -10.51 -6.07 4.36
N GLN A 25 -9.98 -5.00 4.93
CA GLN A 25 -9.48 -3.84 4.19
C GLN A 25 -8.00 -3.63 4.46
N HIS A 26 -7.30 -3.14 3.44
CA HIS A 26 -5.91 -2.75 3.52
C HIS A 26 -5.79 -1.25 3.31
N ILE A 27 -5.26 -0.55 4.31
CA ILE A 27 -5.04 0.89 4.29
C ILE A 27 -3.55 1.13 4.18
N LEU A 28 -3.15 1.96 3.22
CA LEU A 28 -1.78 2.44 3.09
C LEU A 28 -1.74 3.89 3.57
N LEU A 29 -0.87 4.18 4.54
CA LEU A 29 -0.77 5.54 5.09
C LEU A 29 0.67 5.88 5.48
N SER A 30 0.97 7.17 5.49
CA SER A 30 2.24 7.69 5.96
C SER A 30 2.19 8.00 7.46
N ALA A 31 3.19 7.50 8.19
CA ALA A 31 3.33 7.67 9.62
C ALA A 31 4.80 7.74 10.05
N MET A 32 5.05 8.28 11.25
CA MET A 32 6.41 8.30 11.80
C MET A 32 6.86 6.92 12.29
N ASP A 33 5.96 6.22 12.99
CA ASP A 33 6.19 4.92 13.63
C ASP A 33 4.90 4.09 13.65
N VAL A 34 4.99 2.81 14.04
CA VAL A 34 3.85 1.89 14.11
C VAL A 34 2.73 2.41 15.01
N ARG A 35 3.08 3.10 16.12
CA ARG A 35 2.11 3.71 17.02
C ARG A 35 1.34 4.86 16.36
N ASP A 36 2.04 5.75 15.67
CA ASP A 36 1.40 6.85 14.92
C ASP A 36 0.48 6.30 13.81
N ALA A 37 0.90 5.21 13.14
CA ALA A 37 0.07 4.55 12.15
C ALA A 37 -1.21 3.95 12.76
N PHE A 38 -1.09 3.32 13.94
CA PHE A 38 -2.23 2.80 14.68
C PHE A 38 -3.20 3.92 15.09
N ASP A 39 -2.70 5.00 15.69
CA ASP A 39 -3.52 6.13 16.15
C ASP A 39 -4.30 6.77 15.00
N LYS A 40 -3.65 6.98 13.85
CA LYS A 40 -4.29 7.52 12.65
C LYS A 40 -5.42 6.63 12.13
N VAL A 41 -5.16 5.32 12.02
CA VAL A 41 -6.20 4.37 11.57
C VAL A 41 -7.31 4.26 12.59
N SER A 42 -6.99 4.17 13.89
CA SER A 42 -7.98 4.06 14.95
C SER A 42 -8.89 5.29 14.98
N SER A 43 -8.33 6.50 14.86
CA SER A 43 -9.10 7.74 14.78
C SER A 43 -10.03 7.75 13.57
N HIS A 44 -9.54 7.34 12.39
CA HIS A 44 -10.36 7.23 11.19
C HIS A 44 -11.50 6.21 11.34
N MET A 45 -11.19 5.01 11.85
CA MET A 45 -12.17 3.94 12.02
C MET A 45 -13.21 4.26 13.10
N ASN A 46 -12.83 4.97 14.17
CA ASN A 46 -13.76 5.41 15.20
C ASN A 46 -14.82 6.39 14.66
N GLN A 47 -14.49 7.19 13.65
CA GLN A 47 -15.46 8.09 13.01
C GLN A 47 -16.54 7.33 12.21
N LEU A 48 -16.23 6.12 11.73
CA LEU A 48 -17.17 5.28 10.99
C LEU A 48 -18.22 4.61 11.90
N GLY A 49 -17.96 4.51 13.21
CA GLY A 49 -18.87 3.90 14.17
C GLY A 49 -19.10 2.39 13.97
N VAL A 50 -18.25 1.73 13.19
CA VAL A 50 -18.33 0.29 12.92
C VAL A 50 -17.34 -0.45 13.83
N GLY A 51 -17.70 -1.63 14.33
CA GLY A 51 -16.77 -2.50 15.05
C GLY A 51 -15.63 -2.96 14.14
N TYR A 52 -14.39 -2.79 14.57
CA TYR A 52 -13.21 -3.17 13.80
C TYR A 52 -12.11 -3.77 14.68
N VAL A 53 -11.25 -4.57 14.05
CA VAL A 53 -10.02 -5.11 14.63
C VAL A 53 -8.87 -4.79 13.67
N ILE A 54 -7.72 -4.42 14.21
CA ILE A 54 -6.49 -4.21 13.43
C ILE A 54 -5.59 -5.43 13.61
N PRO A 55 -5.69 -6.48 12.77
CA PRO A 55 -4.88 -7.70 12.91
C PRO A 55 -3.39 -7.48 12.65
N SER A 56 -3.00 -6.50 11.83
CA SER A 56 -1.58 -6.30 11.52
C SER A 56 -1.27 -4.88 11.02
N ILE A 57 -0.12 -4.37 11.42
CA ILE A 57 0.49 -3.16 10.88
C ILE A 57 1.92 -3.51 10.44
N ALA A 58 2.25 -3.27 9.18
CA ALA A 58 3.56 -3.57 8.63
C ALA A 58 4.15 -2.34 7.93
N TYR A 59 5.44 -2.07 8.19
CA TYR A 59 6.18 -1.09 7.41
C TYR A 59 6.33 -1.57 5.96
N GLN A 60 6.04 -0.69 5.01
CA GLN A 60 6.30 -0.92 3.60
C GLN A 60 7.28 0.13 3.08
N LYS A 61 8.39 -0.35 2.52
CA LYS A 61 9.23 0.46 1.66
C LYS A 61 8.56 0.58 0.30
N ILE A 62 8.02 1.75 -0.02
CA ILE A 62 7.57 2.04 -1.38
C ILE A 62 8.82 2.33 -2.21
N VAL A 63 9.02 1.57 -3.28
CA VAL A 63 10.08 1.79 -4.26
C VAL A 63 9.40 2.38 -5.49
N GLU A 64 9.90 3.49 -6.00
CA GLU A 64 9.46 4.05 -7.28
C GLU A 64 9.80 3.05 -8.40
N VAL A 65 8.80 2.72 -9.22
CA VAL A 65 8.99 1.90 -10.41
C VAL A 65 9.36 2.84 -11.54
N PHE A 66 10.54 2.61 -12.13
CA PHE A 66 11.02 3.40 -13.26
C PHE A 66 10.20 3.13 -14.52
N PRO A 67 9.93 4.16 -15.35
CA PRO A 67 9.19 4.00 -16.60
C PRO A 67 9.90 3.03 -17.55
N GLN A 68 9.12 2.24 -18.31
CA GLN A 68 9.64 1.26 -19.28
C GLN A 68 10.45 1.87 -20.44
N ASP A 69 10.46 3.20 -20.60
CA ASP A 69 11.14 3.88 -21.71
C ASP A 69 12.67 3.67 -21.75
N GLU A 70 13.26 3.17 -20.67
CA GLU A 70 14.67 2.76 -20.57
C GLU A 70 14.94 1.33 -21.05
N TRP A 71 13.92 0.54 -21.39
CA TRP A 71 14.10 -0.79 -21.97
C TRP A 71 13.83 -0.74 -23.46
N GLN A 72 14.88 -0.95 -24.26
CA GLN A 72 14.72 -1.11 -25.71
C GLN A 72 14.69 -2.60 -26.04
N VAL A 73 13.68 -3.01 -26.81
CA VAL A 73 13.69 -4.33 -27.43
C VAL A 73 14.63 -4.28 -28.63
N VAL A 74 15.80 -4.90 -28.51
CA VAL A 74 16.73 -5.10 -29.62
C VAL A 74 16.77 -6.60 -29.91
N ASP A 75 16.40 -6.98 -31.13
CA ASP A 75 16.35 -8.38 -31.58
C ASP A 75 15.47 -9.32 -30.73
N GLY A 76 14.35 -8.80 -30.21
CA GLY A 76 13.41 -9.59 -29.38
C GLY A 76 13.91 -9.89 -27.96
N GLN A 77 15.01 -9.29 -27.53
CA GLN A 77 15.50 -9.33 -26.15
C GLN A 77 15.44 -7.93 -25.52
N GLU A 78 14.94 -7.85 -24.29
CA GLU A 78 14.84 -6.60 -23.53
C GLU A 78 16.22 -6.20 -22.99
N GLN A 79 16.75 -5.05 -23.42
CA GLN A 79 18.03 -4.50 -22.93
C GLN A 79 17.84 -3.09 -22.35
N PRO A 80 18.55 -2.72 -21.27
CA PRO A 80 18.60 -1.33 -20.79
C PRO A 80 19.23 -0.44 -21.88
N LYS A 81 18.66 0.74 -22.13
CA LYS A 81 19.24 1.75 -23.01
C LYS A 81 20.52 2.28 -22.38
N GLU A 82 21.66 1.92 -22.94
CA GLU A 82 22.94 2.54 -22.62
C GLU A 82 22.90 4.00 -23.11
N ASP A 83 22.76 4.94 -22.17
CA ASP A 83 22.87 6.38 -22.44
C ASP A 83 24.30 6.66 -22.92
N ALA A 84 24.43 6.87 -24.23
CA ALA A 84 25.69 7.18 -24.87
C ALA A 84 26.14 8.59 -24.45
N THR A 85 27.01 8.65 -23.45
CA THR A 85 27.96 9.76 -23.32
C THR A 85 29.29 9.33 -23.92
N PRO A 86 29.69 9.81 -25.12
CA PRO A 86 31.10 9.84 -25.44
C PRO A 86 31.72 10.97 -24.62
N VAL A 87 32.52 10.57 -23.64
CA VAL A 87 33.58 11.36 -23.04
C VAL A 87 34.30 12.20 -24.11
N GLU A 88 34.50 13.49 -23.79
CA GLU A 88 35.41 14.42 -24.47
C GLU A 88 36.70 13.76 -24.99
N ALA A 89 37.06 14.05 -26.24
CA ALA A 89 38.44 14.07 -26.73
C ALA A 89 38.56 15.03 -27.93
#